data_AF-A0A093Y6Y6-F1
#
_entry.id   AF-A0A093Y6Y6-F1
#
_cell.length_a   1.000
_cell.length_b   1.000
_cell.length_c   1.000
_cell.angle_alpha   90.00
_cell.angle_beta   90.00
_cell.angle_gamma   90.00
#
_symmetry.space_group_name_H-M   'P 1'
#
loop_
_entity.id
_entity.type
_entity.pdbx_description
1 polymer ?
#
loop_
_entity_poly.entity_id
_entity_poly.type
_entity_poly.pdbx_seq_one_letter_code
_entity_poly.pdbx_strand_id
1 'polypeptide(L)'
;MFDCSQGSGSGGTSPFASSVSPNGSLGDTNMASDTPQSVPSRVSKSLGAPKPQSSSQLGPRKGHKKSRGGCFSCKRRKIKCQETLPACLNCLRRSLECKYPEVPTHEVDMMTVLRRHMTKPSAALQSTPTLFSMDDMRFFQHFILNAYPHLPVNNSQVWMQTVPAFSHNYDYLMHAMLGLAATHLTSVTNVDYSEAALSHRLLAIQGFNKALSKKIEKKPDGDALLATMYSLTFQSAFMSDSLMEFLIMVRGCVMLSNQLLSQSSIAFFVIDWYSHQQYMEPRLDSLPFVDLSLADGAEASLEALKFVLEDEVNGFYYHELTNVVSGIKVSSKLGYWRLVSIYNVIGMLSDAKFNDFANPNNTIGQILLAHFMALEVVLLPMLEREYEKTFPTNQLINRCSWFDTIEKSVPPEFRHFIQWPAGILNDARARWKSMTPSIL
;
A
#
# COMPACT_ATOMS: atom_id res chain seq x y z
N MET A 1 -27.12 -18.97 -18.77
CA MET A 1 -27.31 -20.03 -19.79
C MET A 1 -25.93 -20.47 -20.21
N PHE A 2 -25.60 -21.73 -19.99
CA PHE A 2 -24.34 -22.35 -20.43
C PHE A 2 -24.26 -22.32 -21.95
N ASP A 3 -23.07 -22.11 -22.52
CA ASP A 3 -22.54 -23.12 -23.41
C ASP A 3 -21.01 -23.08 -23.53
N CYS A 4 -20.48 -24.29 -23.70
CA CYS A 4 -19.07 -24.66 -23.65
C CYS A 4 -18.71 -25.32 -24.99
N SER A 5 -17.59 -24.93 -25.61
CA SER A 5 -16.98 -25.77 -26.66
C SER A 5 -15.49 -25.49 -26.84
N GLN A 6 -14.72 -26.57 -26.67
CA GLN A 6 -13.31 -26.80 -27.02
C GLN A 6 -13.08 -26.66 -28.55
N GLY A 7 -11.89 -26.48 -29.14
CA GLY A 7 -10.51 -26.48 -28.67
C GLY A 7 -9.51 -26.33 -29.85
N SER A 8 -8.22 -26.53 -29.52
CA SER A 8 -7.04 -26.78 -30.38
C SER A 8 -6.43 -25.67 -31.26
N GLY A 9 -5.29 -25.13 -30.79
CA GLY A 9 -3.96 -25.35 -31.38
C GLY A 9 -3.49 -24.50 -32.56
N SER A 10 -2.55 -23.59 -32.34
CA SER A 10 -1.16 -23.60 -32.90
C SER A 10 -0.54 -22.20 -33.02
N GLY A 11 0.74 -22.11 -32.58
CA GLY A 11 1.84 -21.35 -33.18
C GLY A 11 1.73 -19.84 -33.46
N GLY A 12 2.71 -19.09 -32.95
CA GLY A 12 3.29 -17.99 -33.73
C GLY A 12 3.30 -16.61 -33.06
N THR A 13 4.47 -16.27 -32.51
CA THR A 13 5.21 -15.01 -32.74
C THR A 13 4.50 -13.66 -32.55
N SER A 14 4.98 -12.95 -31.53
CA SER A 14 4.93 -11.48 -31.40
C SER A 14 5.35 -10.77 -32.70
N PRO A 15 4.83 -9.55 -32.93
CA PRO A 15 5.73 -8.48 -33.33
C PRO A 15 5.49 -7.17 -32.57
N PHE A 16 6.55 -6.70 -31.91
CA PHE A 16 6.84 -5.28 -31.77
C PHE A 16 7.02 -4.67 -33.17
N ALA A 17 6.36 -3.55 -33.44
CA ALA A 17 6.62 -2.72 -34.60
C ALA A 17 6.95 -1.29 -34.14
N SER A 18 8.21 -0.93 -34.37
CA SER A 18 8.82 0.38 -34.23
C SER A 18 8.31 1.31 -35.33
N SER A 19 8.00 2.57 -35.00
CA SER A 19 7.81 3.64 -35.98
C SER A 19 8.96 4.63 -35.91
N VAL A 20 9.78 4.63 -36.95
CA VAL A 20 10.77 5.65 -37.31
C VAL A 20 10.07 6.75 -38.10
N SER A 21 10.43 8.01 -37.88
CA SER A 21 10.56 9.04 -38.94
C SER A 21 11.31 10.29 -38.47
N PRO A 22 11.89 11.08 -39.41
CA PRO A 22 13.23 11.65 -39.25
C PRO A 22 13.32 13.18 -39.50
N ASN A 23 14.57 13.66 -39.58
CA ASN A 23 15.10 14.97 -40.02
C ASN A 23 15.03 16.11 -38.98
N GLY A 24 16.08 16.87 -38.68
CA GLY A 24 17.43 16.98 -39.23
C GLY A 24 17.79 18.46 -39.46
N SER A 25 18.90 18.94 -38.88
CA SER A 25 19.91 19.80 -39.54
C SER A 25 20.80 20.60 -38.58
N LEU A 26 22.12 20.47 -38.82
CA LEU A 26 23.19 21.51 -38.89
C LEU A 26 23.46 22.35 -37.62
N GLY A 27 24.70 22.55 -37.14
CA GLY A 27 26.04 22.28 -37.66
C GLY A 27 27.11 22.80 -36.69
N ASP A 28 28.37 22.69 -37.14
CA ASP A 28 29.60 23.37 -36.71
C ASP A 28 30.48 22.76 -35.59
N THR A 29 31.45 21.99 -36.10
CA THR A 29 32.79 21.74 -35.55
C THR A 29 33.69 22.97 -35.60
N ASN A 30 34.54 23.15 -34.58
CA ASN A 30 35.86 23.75 -34.73
C ASN A 30 36.89 23.16 -33.75
N MET A 31 38.09 22.94 -34.27
CA MET A 31 39.25 22.31 -33.64
C MET A 31 40.17 23.29 -32.87
N ALA A 32 41.07 22.66 -32.08
CA ALA A 32 42.45 23.05 -31.72
C ALA A 32 42.62 23.81 -30.38
N SER A 33 43.64 23.60 -29.52
CA SER A 33 44.96 22.94 -29.64
C SER A 33 45.56 22.58 -28.26
N ASP A 34 46.52 21.64 -28.25
CA ASP A 34 47.76 21.53 -27.44
C ASP A 34 47.81 21.26 -25.90
N THR A 35 48.05 19.97 -25.59
CA THR A 35 49.07 19.28 -24.73
C THR A 35 50.02 20.05 -23.75
N PRO A 36 50.84 19.37 -22.89
CA PRO A 36 50.65 18.14 -22.06
C PRO A 36 51.31 18.22 -20.65
N GLN A 37 50.95 17.37 -19.67
CA GLN A 37 51.87 17.03 -18.55
C GLN A 37 51.84 15.54 -18.13
N SER A 38 52.93 14.87 -18.51
CA SER A 38 53.73 13.81 -17.85
C SER A 38 53.13 12.84 -16.82
N VAL A 39 53.25 11.56 -17.17
CA VAL A 39 53.27 10.33 -16.33
C VAL A 39 54.68 10.08 -15.77
N PRO A 40 54.84 9.43 -14.60
CA PRO A 40 56.04 8.64 -14.33
C PRO A 40 55.77 7.13 -14.22
N SER A 41 56.78 6.41 -14.66
CA SER A 41 56.81 5.02 -15.09
C SER A 41 57.19 4.01 -14.01
N ARG A 42 56.87 2.76 -14.34
CA ARG A 42 56.99 1.49 -13.62
C ARG A 42 58.46 1.02 -13.47
N VAL A 43 58.82 0.46 -12.31
CA VAL A 43 60.05 -0.34 -12.15
C VAL A 43 59.69 -1.76 -11.67
N SER A 44 60.17 -2.74 -12.43
CA SER A 44 60.04 -4.18 -12.21
C SER A 44 61.19 -4.72 -11.36
N LYS A 45 60.93 -5.66 -10.43
CA LYS A 45 61.95 -6.57 -9.89
C LYS A 45 61.42 -8.01 -9.78
N SER A 46 62.35 -8.92 -10.05
CA SER A 46 62.22 -10.30 -10.51
C SER A 46 62.06 -11.36 -9.42
N LEU A 47 61.57 -12.52 -9.86
CA LEU A 47 61.41 -13.79 -9.15
C LEU A 47 62.75 -14.48 -8.87
N GLY A 48 62.86 -15.14 -7.71
CA GLY A 48 63.85 -16.16 -7.40
C GLY A 48 63.28 -17.20 -6.42
N ALA A 49 63.53 -18.48 -6.69
CA ALA A 49 63.19 -19.65 -5.87
C ALA A 49 64.35 -20.66 -5.95
N PRO A 50 64.34 -21.80 -5.23
CA PRO A 50 64.15 -22.05 -3.79
C PRO A 50 65.32 -22.92 -3.23
N LYS A 51 65.40 -23.21 -1.91
CA LYS A 51 65.99 -24.46 -1.33
C LYS A 51 65.73 -24.57 0.20
N PRO A 52 65.90 -25.75 0.83
CA PRO A 52 64.92 -26.33 1.76
C PRO A 52 65.46 -26.53 3.19
N GLN A 53 64.58 -26.75 4.18
CA GLN A 53 64.88 -27.63 5.33
C GLN A 53 63.62 -27.97 6.17
N SER A 54 63.52 -29.27 6.44
CA SER A 54 62.81 -30.01 7.50
C SER A 54 62.87 -29.34 8.89
N SER A 55 62.02 -29.61 9.88
CA SER A 55 60.93 -30.56 10.12
C SER A 55 60.26 -30.14 11.44
N SER A 56 59.00 -30.55 11.61
CA SER A 56 58.33 -30.81 12.89
C SER A 56 58.25 -29.67 13.93
N GLN A 57 57.22 -28.84 13.80
CA GLN A 57 56.42 -28.44 14.97
C GLN A 57 54.93 -28.55 14.61
N LEU A 58 54.25 -29.49 15.26
CA LEU A 58 52.80 -29.61 15.27
C LEU A 58 52.23 -28.40 16.02
N GLY A 59 52.07 -27.29 15.31
CA GLY A 59 51.27 -26.16 15.79
C GLY A 59 49.79 -26.55 15.89
N PRO A 60 49.01 -25.97 16.83
CA PRO A 60 47.58 -26.24 16.92
C PRO A 60 46.94 -25.89 15.57
N ARG A 61 46.19 -26.83 14.98
CA ARG A 61 45.47 -26.57 13.72
C ARG A 61 44.63 -25.30 13.90
N LYS A 62 44.95 -24.28 13.11
CA LYS A 62 44.20 -23.03 12.99
C LYS A 62 42.71 -23.38 12.88
N GLY A 63 41.93 -23.08 13.91
CA GLY A 63 40.50 -23.37 13.93
C GLY A 63 39.82 -22.67 12.76
N HIS A 64 39.31 -23.42 11.79
CA HIS A 64 38.52 -22.83 10.71
C HIS A 64 37.15 -22.43 11.24
N LYS A 65 36.68 -21.24 10.83
CA LYS A 65 35.33 -20.74 11.11
C LYS A 65 34.32 -21.79 10.62
N LYS A 66 33.58 -22.40 11.55
CA LYS A 66 32.62 -23.48 11.25
C LYS A 66 31.56 -22.95 10.28
N SER A 67 31.27 -23.68 9.21
CA SER A 67 30.17 -23.38 8.29
C SER A 67 28.84 -23.50 9.06
N ARG A 68 28.08 -22.41 9.21
CA ARG A 68 26.84 -22.40 10.00
C ARG A 68 25.73 -23.23 9.32
N GLY A 69 25.71 -23.29 7.99
CA GLY A 69 24.70 -23.99 7.18
C GLY A 69 25.15 -25.33 6.58
N GLY A 70 26.31 -25.87 6.95
CA GLY A 70 26.85 -27.08 6.31
C GLY A 70 25.93 -28.32 6.38
N CYS A 71 25.99 -29.18 5.35
CA CYS A 71 25.23 -30.42 5.28
C CYS A 71 25.61 -31.42 6.39
N PHE A 72 24.72 -32.37 6.69
CA PHE A 72 24.92 -33.37 7.76
C PHE A 72 26.21 -34.17 7.56
N SER A 73 26.49 -34.59 6.32
CA SER A 73 27.67 -35.38 5.99
C SER A 73 28.99 -34.63 6.22
N CYS A 74 29.07 -33.34 5.88
CA CYS A 74 30.25 -32.52 6.16
C CYS A 74 30.38 -32.19 7.65
N LYS A 75 29.26 -31.92 8.34
CA LYS A 75 29.21 -31.66 9.79
C LYS A 75 29.68 -32.87 10.59
N ARG A 76 29.15 -34.07 10.30
CA ARG A 76 29.55 -35.35 10.93
C ARG A 76 31.05 -35.61 10.77
N ARG A 77 31.57 -35.30 9.59
CA ARG A 77 33.00 -35.46 9.27
C ARG A 77 33.89 -34.33 9.79
N LYS A 78 33.32 -33.31 10.44
CA LYS A 78 34.03 -32.14 10.99
C LYS A 78 34.90 -31.42 9.94
N ILE A 79 34.44 -31.36 8.69
CA ILE A 79 35.08 -30.62 7.58
C ILE A 79 34.22 -29.45 7.11
N LYS A 80 34.83 -28.44 6.47
CA LYS A 80 34.11 -27.28 5.92
C LYS A 80 33.21 -27.73 4.75
N CYS A 81 31.91 -27.42 4.86
CA CYS A 81 30.97 -27.59 3.75
C CYS A 81 31.07 -26.41 2.78
N GLN A 82 30.92 -26.65 1.49
CA GLN A 82 30.82 -25.57 0.49
C GLN A 82 29.42 -24.95 0.40
N GLU A 83 28.42 -25.55 1.06
CA GLU A 83 27.03 -25.05 1.10
C GLU A 83 26.37 -24.88 -0.30
N THR A 84 26.90 -25.56 -1.33
CA THR A 84 26.29 -25.59 -2.67
C THR A 84 25.08 -26.54 -2.68
N LEU A 85 23.98 -26.11 -3.31
CA LEU A 85 22.76 -26.89 -3.52
C LEU A 85 22.71 -27.41 -4.98
N PRO A 86 22.15 -28.61 -5.25
CA PRO A 86 21.48 -29.51 -4.29
C PRO A 86 22.45 -30.37 -3.46
N ALA A 87 23.74 -30.45 -3.82
CA ALA A 87 24.76 -31.20 -3.08
C ALA A 87 26.10 -30.46 -3.01
N CYS A 88 26.83 -30.60 -1.90
CA CYS A 88 28.17 -30.02 -1.77
C CYS A 88 29.23 -30.84 -2.53
N LEU A 89 30.23 -30.16 -3.07
CA LEU A 89 31.34 -30.77 -3.82
C LEU A 89 32.12 -31.83 -3.03
N ASN A 90 32.17 -31.74 -1.69
CA ASN A 90 32.81 -32.75 -0.83
C ASN A 90 32.02 -34.05 -0.70
N CYS A 91 30.69 -33.97 -0.81
CA CYS A 91 29.81 -35.15 -0.78
C CYS A 91 29.71 -35.75 -2.18
N LEU A 92 29.59 -34.92 -3.22
CA LEU A 92 29.55 -35.36 -4.61
C LEU A 92 30.81 -36.16 -5.00
N ARG A 93 32.02 -35.64 -4.70
CA ARG A 93 33.28 -36.33 -5.01
C ARG A 93 33.49 -37.65 -4.27
N ARG A 94 32.74 -37.89 -3.20
CA ARG A 94 32.84 -39.11 -2.39
C ARG A 94 31.60 -39.98 -2.50
N SER A 95 30.69 -39.63 -3.42
CA SER A 95 29.41 -40.30 -3.62
C SER A 95 28.65 -40.50 -2.30
N LEU A 96 28.70 -39.50 -1.42
CA LEU A 96 28.00 -39.50 -0.14
C LEU A 96 26.67 -38.78 -0.28
N GLU A 97 25.65 -39.28 0.41
CA GLU A 97 24.35 -38.62 0.53
C GLU A 97 24.52 -37.23 1.16
N CYS A 98 24.09 -36.20 0.41
CA CYS A 98 24.25 -34.81 0.80
C CYS A 98 22.90 -34.21 1.20
N LYS A 99 22.55 -34.37 2.48
CA LYS A 99 21.36 -33.77 3.07
C LYS A 99 21.74 -32.52 3.87
N TYR A 100 21.15 -31.40 3.51
CA TYR A 100 21.20 -30.19 4.34
C TYR A 100 20.16 -30.30 5.45
N PRO A 101 20.39 -29.66 6.62
CA PRO A 101 19.33 -29.50 7.59
C PRO A 101 18.17 -28.78 6.89
N GLU A 102 16.99 -29.39 6.90
CA GLU A 102 15.77 -28.68 6.57
C GLU A 102 15.70 -27.50 7.54
N VAL A 103 15.63 -26.28 6.99
CA VAL A 103 15.21 -25.15 7.82
C VAL A 103 13.82 -25.55 8.27
N PRO A 104 13.57 -25.68 9.59
CA PRO A 104 12.20 -25.89 10.02
C PRO A 104 11.39 -24.77 9.39
N THR A 105 10.36 -25.11 8.62
CA THR A 105 9.23 -24.21 8.37
C THR A 105 8.48 -24.05 9.69
N HIS A 106 9.18 -23.68 10.75
CA HIS A 106 8.58 -22.81 11.73
C HIS A 106 8.41 -21.51 10.97
N GLU A 107 7.16 -21.10 10.80
CA GLU A 107 6.79 -19.69 10.81
C GLU A 107 7.86 -18.95 11.58
N VAL A 108 8.74 -18.26 10.87
CA VAL A 108 9.71 -17.42 11.52
C VAL A 108 8.83 -16.34 12.10
N ASP A 109 8.49 -16.49 13.38
CA ASP A 109 7.69 -15.54 14.12
C ASP A 109 8.25 -14.17 13.78
N MET A 110 7.48 -13.41 13.00
CA MET A 110 7.88 -12.11 12.47
C MET A 110 8.30 -11.21 13.64
N MET A 111 7.71 -11.45 14.81
CA MET A 111 8.02 -10.82 16.09
C MET A 111 9.43 -11.13 16.60
N THR A 112 9.99 -12.32 16.34
CA THR A 112 11.36 -12.69 16.71
C THR A 112 12.41 -12.03 15.78
N VAL A 113 12.09 -11.84 14.50
CA VAL A 113 12.97 -11.10 13.55
C VAL A 113 12.91 -9.60 13.81
N LEU A 114 11.72 -9.05 14.03
CA LEU A 114 11.52 -7.66 14.44
C LEU A 114 12.19 -7.37 15.79
N ARG A 115 12.05 -8.26 16.79
CA ARG A 115 12.78 -8.13 18.07
C ARG A 115 14.30 -8.09 17.89
N ARG A 116 14.87 -8.87 16.96
CA ARG A 116 16.31 -8.85 16.69
C ARG A 116 16.79 -7.56 16.04
N HIS A 117 15.95 -6.90 15.25
CA HIS A 117 16.26 -5.59 14.65
C HIS A 117 15.96 -4.42 15.60
N MET A 118 14.98 -4.55 16.50
CA MET A 118 14.58 -3.51 17.46
C MET A 118 15.44 -3.43 18.73
N THR A 119 15.98 -4.56 19.21
CA THR A 119 16.71 -4.60 20.50
C THR A 119 18.19 -4.23 20.41
N LYS A 120 18.68 -3.85 19.22
CA LYS A 120 20.02 -3.29 19.03
C LYS A 120 19.91 -1.92 18.35
N PRO A 121 19.67 -0.84 19.11
CA PRO A 121 19.77 0.49 18.55
C PRO A 121 21.16 0.65 17.94
N SER A 122 21.22 0.84 16.61
CA SER A 122 22.49 0.98 15.89
C SER A 122 23.11 2.36 16.11
N ALA A 123 22.34 3.32 16.62
CA ALA A 123 22.74 4.66 17.02
C ALA A 123 21.72 5.22 18.03
N ALA A 124 22.14 6.17 18.88
CA ALA A 124 21.19 6.98 19.65
C ALA A 124 20.39 7.86 18.69
N LEU A 125 19.10 8.08 18.99
CA LEU A 125 18.29 9.05 18.26
C LEU A 125 18.95 10.42 18.41
N GLN A 126 19.41 11.00 17.31
CA GLN A 126 19.80 12.39 17.32
C GLN A 126 18.52 13.21 17.46
N SER A 127 18.50 14.14 18.42
CA SER A 127 17.43 15.12 18.53
C SER A 127 17.47 16.00 17.27
N THR A 128 16.67 15.63 16.27
CA THR A 128 16.31 16.56 15.19
C THR A 128 15.67 17.79 15.87
N PRO A 129 15.90 19.03 15.41
CA PRO A 129 15.31 20.22 16.02
C PRO A 129 13.77 20.30 15.95
N THR A 130 13.10 19.26 15.45
CA THR A 130 11.64 19.15 15.43
C THR A 130 11.13 19.07 16.86
N LEU A 131 10.52 20.16 17.31
CA LEU A 131 9.97 20.27 18.66
C LEU A 131 8.66 19.47 18.72
N PHE A 132 8.71 18.24 19.21
CA PHE A 132 7.50 17.46 19.51
C PHE A 132 6.99 17.80 20.92
N SER A 133 5.67 18.00 21.04
CA SER A 133 4.95 18.30 22.26
C SER A 133 4.54 17.04 23.04
N MET A 134 3.97 17.21 24.24
CA MET A 134 3.34 16.10 24.97
C MET A 134 2.07 15.59 24.28
N ASP A 135 1.35 16.46 23.56
CA ASP A 135 0.23 16.04 22.72
C ASP A 135 0.71 15.13 21.58
N ASP A 136 1.90 15.37 21.01
CA ASP A 136 2.44 14.50 19.97
C ASP A 136 2.75 13.09 20.50
N MET A 137 3.19 12.97 21.75
CA MET A 137 3.35 11.66 22.40
C MET A 137 1.99 10.95 22.57
N ARG A 138 0.93 11.70 22.90
CA ARG A 138 -0.44 11.18 22.97
C ARG A 138 -0.95 10.77 21.59
N PHE A 139 -0.72 11.57 20.55
CA PHE A 139 -1.09 11.24 19.17
C PHE A 139 -0.38 9.97 18.70
N PHE A 140 0.92 9.84 18.95
CA PHE A 140 1.67 8.65 18.59
C PHE A 140 1.14 7.39 19.27
N GLN A 141 0.86 7.46 20.58
CA GLN A 141 0.25 6.36 21.32
C GLN A 141 -1.15 6.02 20.80
N HIS A 142 -1.97 7.02 20.50
CA HIS A 142 -3.31 6.82 19.94
C HIS A 142 -3.27 6.23 18.52
N PHE A 143 -2.30 6.62 17.69
CA PHE A 143 -2.08 6.00 16.37
C PHE A 143 -1.90 4.49 16.51
N ILE A 144 -0.96 4.06 17.35
CA ILE A 144 -0.58 2.64 17.50
C ILE A 144 -1.75 1.79 17.99
N LEU A 145 -2.62 2.36 18.83
CA LEU A 145 -3.66 1.59 19.50
C LEU A 145 -5.03 1.67 18.81
N ASN A 146 -5.37 2.81 18.21
CA ASN A 146 -6.76 3.11 17.81
C ASN A 146 -6.90 3.68 16.40
N ALA A 147 -5.95 4.51 15.94
CA ALA A 147 -6.10 5.29 14.71
C ALA A 147 -5.27 4.79 13.52
N TYR A 148 -4.60 3.64 13.64
CA TYR A 148 -3.83 3.08 12.53
C TYR A 148 -4.77 2.66 11.37
N PRO A 149 -4.35 2.79 10.10
CA PRO A 149 -5.13 2.34 8.95
C PRO A 149 -5.43 0.83 8.99
N HIS A 150 -6.67 0.44 8.65
CA HIS A 150 -7.02 -0.98 8.51
C HIS A 150 -6.62 -1.55 7.14
N LEU A 151 -6.35 -0.68 6.16
CA LEU A 151 -5.83 -1.04 4.84
C LEU A 151 -4.31 -0.80 4.76
N PRO A 152 -3.59 -1.56 3.93
CA PRO A 152 -4.04 -2.79 3.25
C PRO A 152 -4.45 -3.87 4.26
N VAL A 153 -5.46 -4.68 3.93
CA VAL A 153 -5.95 -5.74 4.84
C VAL A 153 -4.82 -6.70 5.23
N ASN A 154 -4.93 -7.36 6.39
CA ASN A 154 -3.90 -8.28 6.90
C ASN A 154 -2.53 -7.63 7.22
N ASN A 155 -2.48 -6.31 7.41
CA ASN A 155 -1.23 -5.60 7.74
C ASN A 155 -1.25 -4.95 9.14
N SER A 156 -2.16 -5.35 10.03
CA SER A 156 -2.28 -4.75 11.36
C SER A 156 -0.98 -4.84 12.17
N GLN A 157 -0.23 -5.94 12.06
CA GLN A 157 1.10 -6.04 12.70
C GLN A 157 2.13 -5.06 12.11
N VAL A 158 2.11 -4.86 10.79
CA VAL A 158 2.99 -3.88 10.11
C VAL A 158 2.67 -2.48 10.62
N TRP A 159 1.39 -2.12 10.70
CA TRP A 159 0.95 -0.82 11.20
C TRP A 159 1.21 -0.59 12.69
N MET A 160 0.96 -1.58 13.55
CA MET A 160 1.08 -1.41 15.01
C MET A 160 2.51 -1.57 15.52
N GLN A 161 3.37 -2.31 14.83
CA GLN A 161 4.73 -2.60 15.31
C GLN A 161 5.79 -2.05 14.37
N THR A 162 5.75 -2.43 13.10
CA THR A 162 6.86 -2.17 12.15
C THR A 162 6.94 -0.70 11.75
N VAL A 163 5.82 -0.07 11.39
CA VAL A 163 5.78 1.36 11.01
C VAL A 163 6.25 2.27 12.15
N PRO A 164 5.71 2.17 13.39
CA PRO A 164 6.19 2.94 14.54
C PRO A 164 7.68 2.71 14.84
N ALA A 165 8.16 1.48 14.61
CA ALA A 165 9.53 1.09 14.85
C ALA A 165 10.55 1.81 13.95
N PHE A 166 10.19 2.21 12.73
CA PHE A 166 11.11 2.92 11.83
C PHE A 166 10.72 4.37 11.55
N SER A 167 9.52 4.82 11.94
CA SER A 167 8.99 6.15 11.61
C SER A 167 9.87 7.32 12.06
N HIS A 168 10.62 7.15 13.15
CA HIS A 168 11.58 8.15 13.64
C HIS A 168 12.73 8.47 12.65
N ASN A 169 12.90 7.68 11.59
CA ASN A 169 13.87 7.96 10.51
C ASN A 169 13.29 8.79 9.37
N TYR A 170 11.98 9.07 9.40
CA TYR A 170 11.23 9.68 8.31
C TYR A 170 10.25 10.73 8.86
N ASP A 171 10.66 11.99 8.91
CA ASP A 171 9.85 13.09 9.47
C ASP A 171 8.45 13.18 8.83
N TYR A 172 8.35 12.98 7.52
CA TYR A 172 7.09 13.02 6.79
C TYR A 172 6.10 11.93 7.24
N LEU A 173 6.61 10.73 7.55
CA LEU A 173 5.81 9.62 8.03
C LEU A 173 5.38 9.88 9.48
N MET A 174 6.30 10.34 10.33
CA MET A 174 5.97 10.70 11.70
C MET A 174 4.85 11.73 11.74
N HIS A 175 4.96 12.81 10.98
CA HIS A 175 3.91 13.81 10.88
C HIS A 175 2.59 13.25 10.32
N ALA A 176 2.62 12.34 9.33
CA ALA A 176 1.39 11.73 8.82
C ALA A 176 0.69 10.87 9.88
N MET A 177 1.45 10.11 10.68
CA MET A 177 0.92 9.32 11.79
C MET A 177 0.28 10.21 12.86
N LEU A 178 0.97 11.27 13.27
CA LEU A 178 0.49 12.22 14.28
C LEU A 178 -0.73 12.99 13.79
N GLY A 179 -0.73 13.46 12.54
CA GLY A 179 -1.84 14.17 11.93
C GLY A 179 -3.11 13.33 11.86
N LEU A 180 -3.00 12.06 11.43
CA LEU A 180 -4.13 11.12 11.43
C LEU A 180 -4.66 10.88 12.84
N ALA A 181 -3.78 10.62 13.82
CA ALA A 181 -4.20 10.36 15.18
C ALA A 181 -4.83 11.58 15.86
N ALA A 182 -4.32 12.78 15.61
CA ALA A 182 -4.92 14.02 16.08
C ALA A 182 -6.33 14.22 15.48
N THR A 183 -6.50 14.04 14.17
CA THR A 183 -7.82 14.09 13.51
C THR A 183 -8.79 13.07 14.13
N HIS A 184 -8.34 11.84 14.35
CA HIS A 184 -9.18 10.82 14.98
C HIS A 184 -9.46 11.13 16.46
N LEU A 185 -8.53 11.72 17.21
CA LEU A 185 -8.79 12.11 18.61
C LEU A 185 -9.83 13.22 18.69
N THR A 186 -9.79 14.20 17.78
CA THR A 186 -10.82 15.24 17.67
C THR A 186 -12.21 14.62 17.44
N SER A 187 -12.31 13.57 16.63
CA SER A 187 -13.62 12.97 16.30
C SER A 187 -14.21 12.08 17.40
N VAL A 188 -13.40 11.62 18.35
CA VAL A 188 -13.82 10.65 19.39
C VAL A 188 -13.72 11.19 20.81
N THR A 189 -13.27 12.43 20.98
CA THR A 189 -13.14 13.09 22.28
C THR A 189 -13.72 14.50 22.22
N ASN A 190 -13.90 15.13 23.37
CA ASN A 190 -14.37 16.52 23.47
C ASN A 190 -13.23 17.54 23.35
N VAL A 191 -12.02 17.13 22.94
CA VAL A 191 -10.86 18.00 22.80
C VAL A 191 -10.58 18.23 21.33
N ASP A 192 -10.52 19.50 20.93
CA ASP A 192 -10.25 19.87 19.54
C ASP A 192 -8.74 19.92 19.28
N TYR A 193 -8.26 19.00 18.45
CA TYR A 193 -6.88 18.94 17.98
C TYR A 193 -6.73 19.34 16.49
N SER A 194 -7.73 20.00 15.91
CA SER A 194 -7.76 20.32 14.47
C SER A 194 -6.55 21.13 14.00
N GLU A 195 -6.08 22.10 14.77
CA GLU A 195 -4.90 22.90 14.43
C GLU A 195 -3.63 22.03 14.34
N ALA A 196 -3.39 21.19 15.36
CA ALA A 196 -2.25 20.27 15.39
C ALA A 196 -2.33 19.26 14.25
N ALA A 197 -3.52 18.71 13.99
CA ALA A 197 -3.76 17.77 12.91
C ALA A 197 -3.43 18.35 11.53
N LEU A 198 -3.84 19.59 11.26
CA LEU A 198 -3.55 20.30 10.01
C LEU A 198 -2.08 20.68 9.89
N SER A 199 -1.46 21.15 10.97
CA SER A 199 -0.03 21.48 11.01
C SER A 199 0.82 20.27 10.63
N HIS A 200 0.57 19.12 11.27
CA HIS A 200 1.23 17.87 10.93
C HIS A 200 0.94 17.39 9.51
N ARG A 201 -0.31 17.52 9.02
CA ARG A 201 -0.66 17.17 7.63
C ARG A 201 0.16 17.97 6.62
N LEU A 202 0.33 19.28 6.84
CA LEU A 202 1.13 20.14 5.96
C LEU A 202 2.60 19.72 5.93
N LEU A 203 3.19 19.47 7.10
CA LEU A 203 4.59 19.01 7.22
C LEU A 203 4.78 17.63 6.56
N ALA A 204 3.81 16.72 6.75
CA ALA A 204 3.80 15.41 6.11
C ALA A 204 3.80 15.53 4.58
N ILE A 205 2.87 16.29 4.00
CA ILE A 205 2.76 16.48 2.54
C ILE A 205 4.04 17.12 1.97
N GLN A 206 4.58 18.15 2.62
CA GLN A 206 5.81 18.81 2.18
C GLN A 206 7.01 17.85 2.18
N GLY A 207 7.19 17.08 3.26
CA GLY A 207 8.27 16.12 3.36
C GLY A 207 8.08 14.93 2.42
N PHE A 208 6.84 14.48 2.24
CA PHE A 208 6.46 13.39 1.35
C PHE A 208 6.74 13.74 -0.11
N ASN A 209 6.34 14.93 -0.57
CA ASN A 209 6.63 15.40 -1.93
C ASN A 209 8.14 15.46 -2.21
N LYS A 210 8.94 15.93 -1.24
CA LYS A 210 10.41 15.93 -1.34
C LYS A 210 10.98 14.50 -1.39
N ALA A 211 10.35 13.55 -0.71
CA ALA A 211 10.77 12.15 -0.69
C ALA A 211 10.41 11.42 -1.99
N LEU A 212 9.23 11.71 -2.58
CA LEU A 212 8.82 11.15 -3.87
C LEU A 212 9.77 11.49 -5.02
N SER A 213 10.42 12.66 -4.98
CA SER A 213 11.41 13.06 -5.99
C SER A 213 12.77 12.37 -5.83
N LYS A 214 13.00 11.63 -4.74
CA LYS A 214 14.25 10.93 -4.47
C LYS A 214 14.16 9.48 -4.91
N LYS A 215 15.31 8.92 -5.31
CA LYS A 215 15.42 7.48 -5.58
C LYS A 215 15.31 6.71 -4.26
N ILE A 216 14.62 5.58 -4.29
CA ILE A 216 14.54 4.64 -3.16
C ILE A 216 15.92 4.00 -3.00
N GLU A 217 16.55 4.18 -1.84
CA GLU A 217 17.90 3.70 -1.56
C GLU A 217 17.89 2.47 -0.66
N LYS A 218 16.94 2.42 0.28
CA LYS A 218 16.80 1.37 1.28
C LYS A 218 15.42 0.75 1.19
N LYS A 219 15.35 -0.54 1.54
CA LYS A 219 14.10 -1.30 1.59
C LYS A 219 12.95 -0.60 2.36
N PRO A 220 13.13 -0.05 3.59
CA PRO A 220 12.05 0.64 4.29
C PRO A 220 11.62 1.98 3.67
N ASP A 221 12.35 2.55 2.71
CA ASP A 221 11.97 3.84 2.10
C ASP A 221 10.64 3.71 1.35
N GLY A 222 10.41 2.59 0.66
CA GLY A 222 9.14 2.31 -0.02
C GLY A 222 7.99 2.11 0.96
N ASP A 223 8.20 1.34 2.03
CA ASP A 223 7.20 1.17 3.10
C ASP A 223 6.89 2.51 3.80
N ALA A 224 7.87 3.39 3.99
CA ALA A 224 7.67 4.69 4.59
C ALA A 224 6.79 5.61 3.73
N LEU A 225 7.06 5.65 2.42
CA LEU A 225 6.23 6.38 1.45
C LEU A 225 4.80 5.82 1.44
N LEU A 226 4.65 4.50 1.39
CA LEU A 226 3.35 3.84 1.35
C LEU A 226 2.54 4.08 2.63
N ALA A 227 3.16 3.92 3.80
CA ALA A 227 2.53 4.19 5.09
C ALA A 227 2.09 5.65 5.22
N THR A 228 2.88 6.59 4.68
CA THR A 228 2.53 8.01 4.66
C THR A 228 1.31 8.28 3.79
N MET A 229 1.30 7.73 2.56
CA MET A 229 0.19 7.89 1.62
C MET A 229 -1.13 7.34 2.19
N TYR A 230 -1.10 6.13 2.77
CA TYR A 230 -2.27 5.59 3.46
C TYR A 230 -2.68 6.46 4.65
N SER A 231 -1.75 6.88 5.51
CA SER A 231 -2.09 7.72 6.67
C SER A 231 -2.77 9.04 6.26
N LEU A 232 -2.28 9.69 5.20
CA LEU A 232 -2.89 10.91 4.64
C LEU A 232 -4.28 10.65 4.01
N THR A 233 -4.46 9.50 3.36
CA THR A 233 -5.74 9.06 2.78
C THR A 233 -6.79 8.85 3.86
N PHE A 234 -6.42 8.11 4.92
CA PHE A 234 -7.30 7.88 6.06
C PHE A 234 -7.58 9.17 6.83
N GLN A 235 -6.61 10.08 6.93
CA GLN A 235 -6.86 11.38 7.53
C GLN A 235 -7.91 12.16 6.73
N SER A 236 -7.81 12.16 5.39
CA SER A 236 -8.84 12.73 4.52
C SER A 236 -10.21 12.10 4.77
N ALA A 237 -10.30 10.77 4.95
CA ALA A 237 -11.57 10.10 5.24
C ALA A 237 -12.22 10.55 6.57
N PHE A 238 -11.43 11.05 7.52
CA PHE A 238 -11.93 11.59 8.79
C PHE A 238 -12.27 13.10 8.76
N MET A 239 -12.08 13.78 7.63
CA MET A 239 -12.39 15.20 7.48
C MET A 239 -13.76 15.40 6.79
N SER A 240 -14.50 16.44 7.19
CA SER A 240 -15.87 16.71 6.71
C SER A 240 -15.93 17.30 5.29
N ASP A 241 -14.87 17.96 4.83
CA ASP A 241 -14.85 18.73 3.58
C ASP A 241 -13.66 18.32 2.69
N SER A 242 -13.49 17.01 2.52
CA SER A 242 -12.27 16.41 1.95
C SER A 242 -12.56 15.34 0.90
N LEU A 243 -13.79 15.22 0.39
CA LEU A 243 -14.15 14.18 -0.58
C LEU A 243 -13.18 14.13 -1.77
N MET A 244 -12.89 15.27 -2.42
CA MET A 244 -11.97 15.29 -3.57
C MET A 244 -10.53 15.01 -3.15
N GLU A 245 -10.09 15.51 -2.00
CA GLU A 245 -8.77 15.16 -1.47
C GLU A 245 -8.65 13.66 -1.21
N PHE A 246 -9.68 13.04 -0.65
CA PHE A 246 -9.74 11.60 -0.42
C PHE A 246 -9.59 10.83 -1.73
N LEU A 247 -10.31 11.22 -2.79
CA LEU A 247 -10.18 10.59 -4.11
C LEU A 247 -8.77 10.74 -4.70
N ILE A 248 -8.16 11.92 -4.56
CA ILE A 248 -6.77 12.18 -4.98
C ILE A 248 -5.80 11.26 -4.23
N MET A 249 -5.97 11.14 -2.92
CA MET A 249 -5.10 10.32 -2.07
C MET A 249 -5.29 8.81 -2.32
N VAL A 250 -6.52 8.35 -2.56
CA VAL A 250 -6.82 6.98 -3.02
C VAL A 250 -6.10 6.69 -4.34
N ARG A 251 -6.20 7.59 -5.31
CA ARG A 251 -5.48 7.46 -6.59
C ARG A 251 -3.96 7.40 -6.36
N GLY A 252 -3.44 8.25 -5.48
CA GLY A 252 -2.05 8.23 -5.03
C GLY A 252 -1.63 6.88 -4.42
N CYS A 253 -2.47 6.25 -3.60
CA CYS A 253 -2.23 4.93 -3.05
C CYS A 253 -2.02 3.89 -4.15
N VAL A 254 -2.91 3.85 -5.14
CA VAL A 254 -2.86 2.87 -6.24
C VAL A 254 -1.62 3.08 -7.10
N MET A 255 -1.35 4.32 -7.52
CA MET A 255 -0.20 4.66 -8.36
C MET A 255 1.12 4.33 -7.65
N LEU A 256 1.25 4.74 -6.38
CA LEU A 256 2.45 4.49 -5.59
C LEU A 256 2.65 3.00 -5.34
N SER A 257 1.59 2.27 -4.99
CA SER A 257 1.62 0.81 -4.78
C SER A 257 2.15 0.09 -6.02
N ASN A 258 1.60 0.40 -7.20
CA ASN A 258 2.02 -0.20 -8.47
C ASN A 258 3.48 0.12 -8.78
N GLN A 259 3.90 1.37 -8.59
CA GLN A 259 5.30 1.76 -8.77
C GLN A 259 6.24 0.97 -7.85
N LEU A 260 5.93 0.91 -6.55
CA LEU A 260 6.77 0.25 -5.55
C LEU A 260 6.84 -1.27 -5.78
N LEU A 261 5.74 -1.91 -6.17
CA LEU A 261 5.72 -3.32 -6.56
C LEU A 261 6.61 -3.58 -7.78
N SER A 262 6.49 -2.76 -8.83
CA SER A 262 7.30 -2.91 -10.05
C SER A 262 8.81 -2.79 -9.79
N GLN A 263 9.18 -2.01 -8.76
CA GLN A 263 10.57 -1.78 -8.37
C GLN A 263 11.05 -2.75 -7.28
N SER A 264 10.19 -3.65 -6.78
CA SER A 264 10.50 -4.52 -5.63
C SER A 264 10.98 -3.75 -4.40
N SER A 265 10.37 -2.58 -4.17
CA SER A 265 10.79 -1.60 -3.15
C SER A 265 10.00 -1.68 -1.84
N ILE A 266 9.13 -2.68 -1.68
CA ILE A 266 8.33 -2.91 -0.47
C ILE A 266 8.97 -4.03 0.35
N ALA A 267 9.19 -3.79 1.63
CA ALA A 267 9.85 -4.73 2.52
C ALA A 267 8.89 -5.44 3.48
N PHE A 268 7.85 -4.75 3.95
CA PHE A 268 7.00 -5.21 5.05
C PHE A 268 5.53 -5.32 4.69
N PHE A 269 4.99 -4.35 3.94
CA PHE A 269 3.58 -4.39 3.55
C PHE A 269 3.29 -5.52 2.55
N VAL A 270 2.17 -6.20 2.77
CA VAL A 270 1.58 -7.15 1.82
C VAL A 270 0.40 -6.47 1.14
N ILE A 271 0.53 -6.13 -0.14
CA ILE A 271 -0.43 -5.27 -0.84
C ILE A 271 -0.97 -5.85 -2.15
N ASP A 272 -0.60 -7.09 -2.50
CA ASP A 272 -1.08 -7.71 -3.72
C ASP A 272 -2.52 -8.20 -3.58
N TRP A 273 -3.23 -8.21 -4.71
CA TRP A 273 -4.65 -8.60 -4.77
C TRP A 273 -4.89 -10.03 -4.30
N TYR A 274 -3.96 -10.95 -4.58
CA TYR A 274 -4.13 -12.36 -4.19
C TYR A 274 -4.10 -12.52 -2.67
N SER A 275 -3.18 -11.85 -1.99
CA SER A 275 -3.12 -11.80 -0.53
C SER A 275 -4.35 -11.15 0.10
N HIS A 276 -4.88 -10.06 -0.50
CA HIS A 276 -6.16 -9.47 -0.09
C HIS A 276 -7.27 -10.51 -0.16
N GLN A 277 -7.41 -11.17 -1.31
CA GLN A 277 -8.43 -12.18 -1.54
C GLN A 277 -8.33 -13.33 -0.54
N GLN A 278 -7.13 -13.89 -0.35
CA GLN A 278 -6.91 -15.00 0.57
C GLN A 278 -7.27 -14.63 2.03
N TYR A 279 -7.01 -13.39 2.44
CA TYR A 279 -7.34 -12.92 3.79
C TYR A 279 -8.83 -12.67 3.98
N MET A 280 -9.48 -12.01 3.01
CA MET A 280 -10.86 -11.56 3.14
C MET A 280 -11.90 -12.63 2.79
N GLU A 281 -11.63 -13.53 1.84
CA GLU A 281 -12.57 -14.57 1.41
C GLU A 281 -13.21 -15.33 2.59
N PRO A 282 -12.45 -15.93 3.54
CA PRO A 282 -13.05 -16.64 4.67
C PRO A 282 -13.75 -15.71 5.69
N ARG A 283 -13.43 -14.41 5.70
CA ARG A 283 -14.01 -13.41 6.61
C ARG A 283 -15.36 -12.89 6.11
N LEU A 284 -15.64 -13.09 4.83
CA LEU A 284 -16.90 -12.75 4.17
C LEU A 284 -17.90 -13.92 4.18
N ASP A 285 -17.44 -15.12 4.54
CA ASP A 285 -18.31 -16.26 4.74
C ASP A 285 -19.22 -16.03 5.96
N SER A 286 -20.45 -16.56 5.93
CA SER A 286 -21.46 -16.48 7.00
C SER A 286 -22.06 -15.09 7.32
N LEU A 287 -21.96 -14.12 6.40
CA LEU A 287 -22.60 -12.81 6.56
C LEU A 287 -24.10 -12.79 6.14
N PRO A 288 -24.92 -11.91 6.74
CA PRO A 288 -26.28 -11.70 6.28
C PRO A 288 -26.29 -11.20 4.83
N PHE A 289 -27.35 -11.56 4.12
CA PHE A 289 -27.63 -10.97 2.81
C PHE A 289 -27.96 -9.49 3.00
N VAL A 290 -27.42 -8.66 2.10
CA VAL A 290 -27.95 -7.30 1.93
C VAL A 290 -29.44 -7.42 1.60
N ASP A 291 -30.25 -6.55 2.19
CA ASP A 291 -31.66 -6.44 1.84
C ASP A 291 -31.80 -6.08 0.35
N LEU A 292 -32.42 -6.98 -0.43
CA LEU A 292 -32.55 -6.83 -1.87
C LEU A 292 -33.35 -5.58 -2.27
N SER A 293 -34.25 -5.09 -1.41
CA SER A 293 -34.97 -3.85 -1.68
C SER A 293 -34.05 -2.63 -1.77
N LEU A 294 -32.92 -2.63 -1.03
CA LEU A 294 -31.90 -1.60 -1.13
C LEU A 294 -31.19 -1.66 -2.48
N ALA A 295 -30.88 -2.87 -2.96
CA ALA A 295 -30.26 -3.09 -4.26
C ALA A 295 -31.19 -2.75 -5.43
N ASP A 296 -32.48 -3.09 -5.32
CA ASP A 296 -33.49 -2.73 -6.32
C ASP A 296 -33.70 -1.21 -6.38
N GLY A 297 -33.70 -0.52 -5.23
CA GLY A 297 -33.72 0.94 -5.17
C GLY A 297 -32.48 1.57 -5.81
N ALA A 298 -31.29 1.01 -5.55
CA ALA A 298 -30.04 1.46 -6.16
C ALA A 298 -30.07 1.30 -7.69
N GLU A 299 -30.54 0.15 -8.18
CA GLU A 299 -30.66 -0.14 -9.60
C GLU A 299 -31.61 0.83 -10.29
N ALA A 300 -32.79 1.09 -9.71
CA ALA A 300 -33.76 2.03 -10.27
C ALA A 300 -33.19 3.47 -10.32
N SER A 301 -32.49 3.89 -9.26
CA SER A 301 -31.85 5.21 -9.18
C SER A 301 -30.73 5.38 -10.20
N LEU A 302 -29.90 4.35 -10.38
CA LEU A 302 -28.83 4.34 -11.37
C LEU A 302 -29.39 4.29 -12.80
N GLU A 303 -30.37 3.43 -13.11
CA GLU A 303 -30.92 3.33 -14.47
C GLU A 303 -31.53 4.67 -14.94
N ALA A 304 -32.06 5.48 -14.02
CA ALA A 304 -32.53 6.83 -14.33
C ALA A 304 -31.39 7.75 -14.83
N LEU A 305 -30.17 7.60 -14.32
CA LEU A 305 -29.01 8.41 -14.73
C LEU A 305 -28.55 8.12 -16.16
N LYS A 306 -28.90 6.96 -16.72
CA LYS A 306 -28.47 6.54 -18.06
C LYS A 306 -28.76 7.57 -19.15
N PHE A 307 -29.83 8.34 -19.00
CA PHE A 307 -30.26 9.36 -19.98
C PHE A 307 -29.50 10.68 -19.88
N VAL A 308 -28.73 10.89 -18.81
CA VAL A 308 -27.95 12.13 -18.56
C VAL A 308 -26.43 11.87 -18.51
N LEU A 309 -26.00 10.64 -18.82
CA LEU A 309 -24.59 10.30 -18.97
C LEU A 309 -24.09 10.76 -20.36
N GLU A 310 -23.45 11.92 -20.39
CA GLU A 310 -22.96 12.52 -21.65
C GLU A 310 -21.50 12.18 -21.95
N ASP A 311 -20.68 11.94 -20.91
CA ASP A 311 -19.25 11.73 -21.04
C ASP A 311 -18.80 10.29 -20.68
N GLU A 312 -17.71 9.88 -21.32
CA GLU A 312 -17.12 8.55 -21.17
C GLU A 312 -16.66 8.25 -19.74
N VAL A 313 -16.22 9.29 -19.00
CA VAL A 313 -15.63 9.15 -17.67
C VAL A 313 -16.70 8.82 -16.63
N ASN A 314 -17.79 9.59 -16.63
CA ASN A 314 -18.95 9.33 -15.80
C ASN A 314 -19.62 7.99 -16.20
N GLY A 315 -19.69 7.69 -17.50
CA GLY A 315 -20.22 6.40 -18.00
C GLY A 315 -19.45 5.19 -17.49
N PHE A 316 -18.12 5.29 -17.40
CA PHE A 316 -17.29 4.24 -16.83
C PHE A 316 -17.51 4.05 -15.33
N TYR A 317 -17.55 5.12 -14.54
CA TYR A 317 -17.81 5.02 -13.10
C TYR A 317 -19.24 4.52 -12.81
N TYR A 318 -20.22 4.97 -13.60
CA TYR A 318 -21.57 4.43 -13.60
C TYR A 318 -21.60 2.92 -13.81
N HIS A 319 -20.86 2.42 -14.80
CA HIS A 319 -20.78 0.98 -15.07
C HIS A 319 -20.27 0.22 -13.84
N GLU A 320 -19.22 0.71 -13.17
CA GLU A 320 -18.72 0.06 -11.97
C GLU A 320 -19.76 0.04 -10.83
N LEU A 321 -20.53 1.11 -10.62
CA LEU A 321 -21.60 1.12 -9.63
C LEU A 321 -22.72 0.11 -9.96
N THR A 322 -23.11 0.00 -11.24
CA THR A 322 -24.08 -1.02 -11.67
C THR A 322 -23.55 -2.45 -11.51
N ASN A 323 -22.25 -2.66 -11.68
CA ASN A 323 -21.59 -3.93 -11.38
C ASN A 323 -21.63 -4.27 -9.88
N VAL A 324 -21.52 -3.28 -8.99
CA VAL A 324 -21.73 -3.48 -7.54
C VAL A 324 -23.16 -3.93 -7.27
N VAL A 325 -24.16 -3.20 -7.79
CA VAL A 325 -25.58 -3.49 -7.55
C VAL A 325 -25.97 -4.88 -8.06
N SER A 326 -25.59 -5.22 -9.30
CA SER A 326 -25.80 -6.57 -9.84
C SER A 326 -25.07 -7.64 -9.03
N GLY A 327 -23.86 -7.34 -8.54
CA GLY A 327 -23.12 -8.19 -7.63
C GLY A 327 -23.87 -8.48 -6.33
N ILE A 328 -24.43 -7.45 -5.69
CA ILE A 328 -25.25 -7.57 -4.48
C ILE A 328 -26.44 -8.51 -4.70
N LYS A 329 -27.13 -8.38 -5.84
CA LYS A 329 -28.29 -9.22 -6.19
C LYS A 329 -27.94 -10.71 -6.33
N VAL A 330 -26.69 -11.02 -6.65
CA VAL A 330 -26.18 -12.40 -6.67
C VAL A 330 -25.74 -12.84 -5.28
N SER A 331 -24.91 -12.04 -4.61
CA SER A 331 -24.52 -12.25 -3.21
C SER A 331 -23.85 -11.01 -2.61
N SER A 332 -24.04 -10.82 -1.30
CA SER A 332 -23.27 -9.89 -0.47
C SER A 332 -21.77 -9.87 -0.75
N LYS A 333 -21.18 -11.07 -0.88
CA LYS A 333 -19.75 -11.25 -1.13
C LYS A 333 -19.33 -10.71 -2.50
N LEU A 334 -20.09 -11.03 -3.55
CA LEU A 334 -19.81 -10.49 -4.88
C LEU A 334 -19.97 -8.98 -4.91
N GLY A 335 -21.00 -8.44 -4.26
CA GLY A 335 -21.18 -6.99 -4.08
C GLY A 335 -19.96 -6.31 -3.44
N TYR A 336 -19.45 -6.86 -2.34
CA TYR A 336 -18.21 -6.39 -1.70
C TYR A 336 -17.01 -6.37 -2.66
N TRP A 337 -16.77 -7.48 -3.37
CA TRP A 337 -15.62 -7.58 -4.29
C TRP A 337 -15.68 -6.55 -5.42
N ARG A 338 -16.89 -6.28 -5.93
CA ARG A 338 -17.12 -5.24 -6.93
C ARG A 338 -16.95 -3.83 -6.35
N LEU A 339 -17.36 -3.61 -5.10
CA LEU A 339 -17.22 -2.31 -4.46
C LEU A 339 -15.75 -1.95 -4.25
N VAL A 340 -14.96 -2.87 -3.67
CA VAL A 340 -13.54 -2.60 -3.40
C VAL A 340 -12.72 -2.47 -4.68
N SER A 341 -13.15 -3.05 -5.81
CA SER A 341 -12.49 -2.84 -7.10
C SER A 341 -12.63 -1.42 -7.63
N ILE A 342 -13.68 -0.66 -7.24
CA ILE A 342 -13.87 0.73 -7.65
C ILE A 342 -12.67 1.61 -7.26
N TYR A 343 -12.10 1.38 -6.06
CA TYR A 343 -10.95 2.13 -5.59
C TYR A 343 -9.72 1.95 -6.52
N ASN A 344 -9.49 0.74 -7.02
CA ASN A 344 -8.44 0.49 -8.01
C ASN A 344 -8.74 1.17 -9.35
N VAL A 345 -10.01 1.14 -9.76
CA VAL A 345 -10.47 1.74 -11.00
C VAL A 345 -10.20 3.26 -11.03
N ILE A 346 -10.55 3.99 -9.98
CA ILE A 346 -10.24 5.43 -9.85
C ILE A 346 -8.73 5.67 -9.97
N GLY A 347 -7.93 4.80 -9.33
CA GLY A 347 -6.48 4.88 -9.37
C GLY A 347 -5.84 4.67 -10.74
N MET A 348 -6.52 3.97 -11.64
CA MET A 348 -6.03 3.65 -12.99
C MET A 348 -6.49 4.63 -14.07
N LEU A 349 -7.37 5.58 -13.76
CA LEU A 349 -7.78 6.63 -14.70
C LEU A 349 -6.57 7.46 -15.15
N SER A 350 -6.58 7.88 -16.42
CA SER A 350 -5.62 8.87 -16.93
C SER A 350 -5.78 10.20 -16.18
N ASP A 351 -4.74 11.04 -16.16
CA ASP A 351 -4.78 12.32 -15.44
C ASP A 351 -5.95 13.21 -15.89
N ALA A 352 -6.18 13.29 -17.21
CA ALA A 352 -7.31 14.04 -17.77
C ALA A 352 -8.65 13.50 -17.26
N LYS A 353 -8.89 12.18 -17.43
CA LYS A 353 -10.15 11.56 -17.01
C LYS A 353 -10.38 11.70 -15.50
N PHE A 354 -9.35 11.52 -14.69
CA PHE A 354 -9.46 11.70 -13.25
C PHE A 354 -9.78 13.16 -12.87
N ASN A 355 -9.11 14.14 -13.48
CA ASN A 355 -9.37 15.56 -13.20
C ASN A 355 -10.78 15.98 -13.60
N ASP A 356 -11.30 15.47 -14.72
CA ASP A 356 -12.66 15.72 -15.17
C ASP A 356 -13.69 15.10 -14.21
N PHE A 357 -13.44 13.87 -13.74
CA PHE A 357 -14.30 13.19 -12.76
C PHE A 357 -14.29 13.86 -11.39
N ALA A 358 -13.09 14.16 -10.87
CA ALA A 358 -12.88 14.74 -9.55
C ALA A 358 -13.14 16.26 -9.50
N ASN A 359 -13.59 16.86 -10.61
CA ASN A 359 -14.00 18.25 -10.63
C ASN A 359 -15.28 18.43 -9.79
N PRO A 360 -15.28 19.28 -8.75
CA PRO A 360 -16.48 19.54 -7.93
C PRO A 360 -17.69 20.04 -8.73
N ASN A 361 -17.45 20.66 -9.90
CA ASN A 361 -18.51 21.16 -10.79
C ASN A 361 -19.05 20.09 -11.75
N ASN A 362 -18.49 18.88 -11.75
CA ASN A 362 -19.04 17.76 -12.50
C ASN A 362 -20.27 17.21 -11.75
N THR A 363 -21.44 17.79 -12.00
CA THR A 363 -22.70 17.44 -11.32
C THR A 363 -23.00 15.94 -11.38
N ILE A 364 -22.85 15.31 -12.54
CA ILE A 364 -23.11 13.87 -12.70
C ILE A 364 -22.09 13.05 -11.92
N GLY A 365 -20.81 13.42 -11.95
CA GLY A 365 -19.76 12.82 -11.12
C GLY A 365 -20.07 12.91 -9.63
N GLN A 366 -20.54 14.07 -9.14
CA GLN A 366 -20.98 14.23 -7.74
C GLN A 366 -22.15 13.31 -7.40
N ILE A 367 -23.15 13.18 -8.29
CA ILE A 367 -24.28 12.27 -8.09
C ILE A 367 -23.82 10.81 -8.03
N LEU A 368 -22.88 10.41 -8.90
CA LEU A 368 -22.31 9.07 -8.88
C LEU A 368 -21.51 8.80 -7.59
N LEU A 369 -20.77 9.79 -7.08
CA LEU A 369 -20.08 9.70 -5.79
C LEU A 369 -21.08 9.58 -4.62
N ALA A 370 -22.25 10.22 -4.69
CA ALA A 370 -23.30 10.01 -3.70
C ALA A 370 -23.81 8.56 -3.69
N HIS A 371 -24.00 7.94 -4.87
CA HIS A 371 -24.35 6.53 -4.98
C HIS A 371 -23.24 5.61 -4.46
N PHE A 372 -21.98 5.93 -4.76
CA PHE A 372 -20.83 5.19 -4.21
C PHE A 372 -20.86 5.16 -2.68
N MET A 373 -21.01 6.33 -2.04
CA MET A 373 -21.09 6.43 -0.58
C MET A 373 -22.30 5.68 0.01
N ALA A 374 -23.45 5.73 -0.65
CA ALA A 374 -24.62 4.97 -0.23
C ALA A 374 -24.39 3.46 -0.36
N LEU A 375 -23.73 2.99 -1.43
CA LEU A 375 -23.37 1.59 -1.59
C LEU A 375 -22.32 1.12 -0.57
N GLU A 376 -21.37 1.98 -0.18
CA GLU A 376 -20.48 1.69 0.96
C GLU A 376 -21.27 1.46 2.25
N VAL A 377 -22.30 2.27 2.51
CA VAL A 377 -23.19 2.09 3.67
C VAL A 377 -24.02 0.81 3.57
N VAL A 378 -24.53 0.48 2.39
CA VAL A 378 -25.28 -0.77 2.15
C VAL A 378 -24.40 -2.00 2.39
N LEU A 379 -23.14 -1.95 1.96
CA LEU A 379 -22.15 -3.02 2.13
C LEU A 379 -21.30 -2.90 3.41
N LEU A 380 -21.66 -1.99 4.32
CA LEU A 380 -20.94 -1.78 5.57
C LEU A 380 -20.70 -3.07 6.38
N PRO A 381 -21.66 -4.01 6.52
CA PRO A 381 -21.43 -5.26 7.24
C PRO A 381 -20.27 -6.12 6.69
N MET A 382 -19.92 -5.93 5.41
CA MET A 382 -18.84 -6.61 4.71
C MET A 382 -17.55 -5.81 4.86
N LEU A 383 -17.60 -4.50 4.68
CA LEU A 383 -16.46 -3.59 4.89
C LEU A 383 -15.93 -3.67 6.33
N GLU A 384 -16.81 -3.83 7.32
CA GLU A 384 -16.43 -4.04 8.73
C GLU A 384 -15.55 -5.28 8.96
N ARG A 385 -15.52 -6.23 8.01
CA ARG A 385 -14.64 -7.41 8.08
C ARG A 385 -13.20 -7.11 7.71
N GLU A 386 -12.91 -5.97 7.11
CA GLU A 386 -11.53 -5.53 6.82
C GLU A 386 -10.77 -5.20 8.11
N TYR A 387 -11.48 -4.95 9.21
CA TYR A 387 -10.93 -4.58 10.52
C TYR A 387 -10.59 -5.81 11.38
N GLU A 388 -9.43 -5.79 12.03
CA GLU A 388 -8.96 -6.91 12.86
C GLU A 388 -9.44 -6.81 14.32
N LYS A 389 -9.55 -5.60 14.88
CA LYS A 389 -10.13 -5.31 16.20
C LYS A 389 -11.07 -4.11 16.11
N THR A 390 -12.15 -4.18 16.90
CA THR A 390 -13.33 -3.30 16.91
C THR A 390 -12.98 -1.83 16.74
N PHE A 391 -13.49 -1.21 15.68
CA PHE A 391 -13.29 0.20 15.37
C PHE A 391 -14.26 1.05 16.20
N PRO A 392 -13.81 1.94 17.11
CA PRO A 392 -14.75 2.69 17.95
C PRO A 392 -15.45 3.85 17.24
N THR A 393 -15.12 4.20 15.99
CA THR A 393 -15.75 5.36 15.33
C THR A 393 -15.77 5.22 13.82
N ASN A 394 -16.94 4.87 13.28
CA ASN A 394 -17.18 4.52 11.89
C ASN A 394 -16.44 5.44 10.89
N GLN A 395 -15.51 4.89 10.09
CA GLN A 395 -14.79 5.67 9.07
C GLN A 395 -15.72 6.24 7.98
N LEU A 396 -16.91 5.68 7.84
CA LEU A 396 -17.93 6.19 6.93
C LEU A 396 -18.74 7.34 7.52
N ILE A 397 -18.47 7.79 8.76
CA ILE A 397 -19.25 8.85 9.41
C ILE A 397 -19.27 10.13 8.58
N ASN A 398 -18.15 10.47 7.93
CA ASN A 398 -18.06 11.67 7.09
C ASN A 398 -18.65 11.49 5.69
N ARG A 399 -19.07 10.27 5.28
CA ARG A 399 -19.85 10.11 4.04
C ARG A 399 -21.13 10.93 4.09
N CYS A 400 -21.73 11.02 5.27
CA CYS A 400 -22.87 11.89 5.52
C CYS A 400 -22.53 13.37 5.28
N SER A 401 -21.40 13.86 5.80
CA SER A 401 -20.98 15.26 5.63
C SER A 401 -20.63 15.57 4.17
N TRP A 402 -19.92 14.66 3.50
CA TRP A 402 -19.61 14.78 2.07
C TRP A 402 -20.88 14.80 1.22
N PHE A 403 -21.86 13.97 1.56
CA PHE A 403 -23.15 13.96 0.90
C PHE A 403 -23.92 15.27 1.12
N ASP A 404 -23.89 15.86 2.32
CA ASP A 404 -24.55 17.17 2.55
C ASP A 404 -23.99 18.26 1.63
N THR A 405 -22.69 18.21 1.33
CA THR A 405 -22.05 19.13 0.38
C THR A 405 -22.50 18.88 -1.06
N ILE A 406 -22.64 17.61 -1.48
CA ILE A 406 -23.21 17.24 -2.79
C ILE A 406 -24.68 17.66 -2.89
N GLU A 407 -25.49 17.35 -1.88
CA GLU A 407 -26.92 17.66 -1.88
C GLU A 407 -27.18 19.17 -2.03
N LYS A 408 -26.33 20.00 -1.40
CA LYS A 408 -26.40 21.46 -1.54
C LYS A 408 -25.98 21.97 -2.91
N SER A 409 -25.05 21.28 -3.59
CA SER A 409 -24.51 21.72 -4.88
C SER A 409 -25.31 21.22 -6.09
N VAL A 410 -26.05 20.10 -5.95
CA VAL A 410 -26.84 19.52 -7.04
C VAL A 410 -28.02 20.43 -7.43
N PRO A 411 -28.13 20.82 -8.72
CA PRO A 411 -29.24 21.66 -9.20
C PRO A 411 -30.62 20.99 -9.03
N PRO A 412 -31.71 21.78 -8.89
CA PRO A 412 -33.06 21.26 -8.65
C PRO A 412 -33.51 20.17 -9.62
N GLU A 413 -33.19 20.30 -10.90
CA GLU A 413 -33.54 19.36 -11.96
C GLU A 413 -32.88 17.98 -11.79
N PHE A 414 -31.73 17.91 -11.12
CA PHE A 414 -31.00 16.66 -10.86
C PHE A 414 -31.27 16.05 -9.48
N ARG A 415 -32.01 16.73 -8.59
CA ARG A 415 -32.23 16.27 -7.20
C ARG A 415 -32.90 14.91 -7.11
N HIS A 416 -33.72 14.54 -8.08
CA HIS A 416 -34.39 13.24 -8.08
C HIS A 416 -33.38 12.07 -8.15
N PHE A 417 -32.23 12.27 -8.79
CA PHE A 417 -31.18 11.24 -8.87
C PHE A 417 -30.46 10.99 -7.54
N ILE A 418 -30.52 11.90 -6.57
CA ILE A 418 -29.87 11.72 -5.26
C ILE A 418 -30.86 11.32 -4.16
N GLN A 419 -32.13 11.05 -4.48
CA GLN A 419 -33.13 10.66 -3.49
C GLN A 419 -32.81 9.31 -2.83
N TRP A 420 -32.42 8.30 -3.61
CA TRP A 420 -32.03 7.01 -3.05
C TRP A 420 -30.77 7.11 -2.18
N PRO A 421 -29.66 7.73 -2.65
CA PRO A 421 -28.50 7.98 -1.78
C PRO A 421 -28.85 8.74 -0.49
N ALA A 422 -29.70 9.78 -0.58
CA ALA A 422 -30.14 10.56 0.57
C ALA A 422 -30.84 9.69 1.62
N GLY A 423 -31.74 8.79 1.21
CA GLY A 423 -32.44 7.88 2.11
C GLY A 423 -31.45 6.99 2.88
N ILE A 424 -30.55 6.33 2.17
CA ILE A 424 -29.54 5.43 2.76
C ILE A 424 -28.63 6.16 3.76
N LEU A 425 -28.11 7.32 3.36
CA LEU A 425 -27.15 8.07 4.16
C LEU A 425 -27.80 8.73 5.37
N ASN A 426 -29.03 9.24 5.25
CA ASN A 426 -29.78 9.80 6.38
C ASN A 426 -30.18 8.71 7.39
N ASP A 427 -30.57 7.52 6.93
CA ASP A 427 -30.86 6.39 7.82
C ASP A 427 -29.59 5.91 8.57
N ALA A 428 -28.44 5.87 7.88
CA ALA A 428 -27.16 5.60 8.52
C ALA A 428 -26.80 6.65 9.57
N ARG A 429 -26.96 7.94 9.24
CA ARG A 429 -26.74 9.06 10.16
C ARG A 429 -27.58 8.93 11.43
N ALA A 430 -28.85 8.58 11.30
CA ALA A 430 -29.75 8.38 12.44
C ALA A 430 -29.30 7.20 13.32
N ARG A 431 -28.90 6.08 12.70
CA ARG A 431 -28.37 4.90 13.40
C ARG A 431 -27.05 5.21 14.13
N TRP A 432 -26.12 5.92 13.51
CA TRP A 432 -24.86 6.27 14.18
C TRP A 432 -25.06 7.22 15.35
N LYS A 433 -25.95 8.21 15.21
CA LYS A 433 -26.35 9.10 16.31
C LYS A 433 -26.98 8.34 17.49
N SER A 434 -27.79 7.30 17.22
CA SER A 434 -28.40 6.49 18.28
C SER A 434 -27.44 5.51 18.93
N MET A 435 -26.33 5.18 18.28
CA MET A 435 -25.20 4.42 18.86
C MET A 435 -24.25 5.30 19.69
N THR A 436 -24.41 6.64 19.62
CA THR A 436 -23.58 7.60 20.37
C THR A 436 -24.06 7.96 21.81
N PRO A 437 -24.80 7.14 22.58
CA PRO A 437 -24.86 7.33 24.03
C PRO A 437 -23.85 6.39 24.73
N SER A 438 -23.01 6.97 25.60
CA SER A 438 -22.13 6.29 26.58
C SER A 438 -20.67 5.98 26.18
N ILE A 439 -19.98 6.91 25.52
CA ILE A 439 -18.53 7.08 25.74
C ILE A 439 -18.31 8.51 26.24
N LEU A 440 -18.69 8.74 27.51
CA LEU A 440 -18.28 9.90 28.30
C LEU A 440 -17.33 9.41 29.39
#